data_AF-A0A830EHA3-F1
#
_entry.id   AF-A0A830EHA3-F1
#
_cell.length_a   1.000
_cell.length_b   1.000
_cell.length_c   1.000
_cell.angle_alpha   90.00
_cell.angle_beta   90.00
_cell.angle_gamma   90.00
#
_symmetry.space_group_name_H-M   'P 1'
#
loop_
_entity.id
_entity.type
_entity.pdbx_description
1 polymer ?
#
loop_
_entity_poly.entity_id
_entity_poly.type
_entity_poly.pdbx_seq_one_letter_code
_entity_poly.pdbx_strand_id
1 'polypeptide(L)'
;MGTAGGSIDVKEAVKKTAQLIIASFSIKPSECVLRNYDTITKNAINTLIKLFPELSNDVNALVGKFAEIQENVKKLIGTTDISEYADSILTIFTVYNVNPGLYAAFTALQATEAIKTCGDSDAKFFLARTILAGALPFDLYTTLLDYLNMDRTFPINLFKALLESSK
;
A
#
# COMPACT_ATOMS: atom_id res chain seq x y z
N MET A 1 -13.33 -25.59 -25.33
CA MET A 1 -12.59 -24.31 -25.45
C MET A 1 -12.47 -23.76 -24.02
N GLY A 2 -11.47 -24.18 -23.23
CA GLY A 2 -10.13 -23.57 -23.20
C GLY A 2 -10.25 -22.17 -22.60
N THR A 3 -10.11 -21.97 -21.29
CA THR A 3 -8.81 -21.84 -20.62
C THR A 3 -8.83 -22.34 -19.17
N ALA A 4 -7.80 -23.10 -18.80
CA ALA A 4 -7.42 -23.34 -17.41
C ALA A 4 -6.97 -22.00 -16.80
N GLY A 5 -7.79 -21.43 -15.91
CA GLY A 5 -7.37 -20.34 -15.04
C GLY A 5 -6.49 -20.93 -13.96
N GLY A 6 -5.18 -20.79 -14.08
CA GLY A 6 -4.22 -21.36 -13.14
C GLY A 6 -4.57 -20.96 -11.70
N SER A 7 -4.91 -21.95 -10.87
CA SER A 7 -4.92 -21.79 -9.43
C SER A 7 -3.50 -21.34 -9.06
N ILE A 8 -3.37 -20.14 -8.51
CA ILE A 8 -2.12 -19.83 -7.81
C ILE A 8 -2.11 -20.80 -6.63
N ASP A 9 -1.06 -21.60 -6.48
CA ASP A 9 -0.90 -22.36 -5.25
C ASP A 9 -0.87 -21.34 -4.12
N VAL A 10 -1.89 -21.34 -3.28
CA VAL A 10 -2.03 -20.41 -2.14
C VAL A 10 -0.73 -20.41 -1.32
N LYS A 11 -0.04 -21.54 -1.23
CA LYS A 11 1.27 -21.63 -0.55
C LYS A 11 2.34 -20.79 -1.22
N GLU A 12 2.38 -20.76 -2.55
CA GLU A 12 3.34 -19.97 -3.32
C GLU A 12 3.01 -18.47 -3.27
N ALA A 13 1.72 -18.09 -3.25
CA ALA A 13 1.30 -16.71 -3.01
C ALA A 13 1.76 -16.23 -1.63
N VAL A 14 1.40 -16.96 -0.57
CA VAL A 14 1.77 -16.63 0.82
C VAL A 14 3.29 -16.56 0.97
N LYS A 15 4.05 -17.46 0.32
CA LYS A 15 5.52 -17.43 0.35
C LYS A 15 6.08 -16.17 -0.28
N LYS A 16 5.55 -15.71 -1.42
CA LYS A 16 6.01 -14.47 -2.08
C LYS A 16 5.68 -13.23 -1.24
N THR A 17 4.48 -13.18 -0.67
CA THR A 17 4.08 -12.12 0.25
C THR A 17 5.01 -12.06 1.46
N ALA A 18 5.33 -13.21 2.07
CA ALA A 18 6.27 -13.32 3.17
C ALA A 18 7.67 -12.81 2.79
N GLN A 19 8.19 -13.19 1.62
CA GLN A 19 9.48 -12.70 1.14
C GLN A 19 9.52 -11.18 0.97
N LEU A 20 8.43 -10.58 0.46
CA LEU A 20 8.31 -9.14 0.30
C LEU A 20 8.30 -8.41 1.66
N ILE A 21 7.58 -8.95 2.64
CA ILE A 21 7.57 -8.43 4.01
C ILE A 21 8.98 -8.54 4.63
N ILE A 22 9.63 -9.70 4.51
CA ILE A 22 10.99 -9.92 5.04
C ILE A 22 11.99 -8.93 4.42
N ALA A 23 11.91 -8.70 3.10
CA ALA A 23 12.76 -7.71 2.43
C ALA A 23 12.60 -6.31 3.03
N SER A 24 11.42 -6.00 3.56
CA SER A 24 11.08 -4.70 4.15
C SER A 24 11.52 -4.55 5.60
N PHE A 25 11.77 -5.64 6.35
CA PHE A 25 12.25 -5.57 7.74
C PHE A 25 13.57 -4.82 7.90
N SER A 26 14.45 -4.94 6.92
CA SER A 26 15.76 -4.28 6.93
C SER A 26 15.71 -2.79 6.55
N ILE A 27 14.56 -2.30 6.08
CA ILE A 27 14.43 -0.97 5.48
C ILE A 27 13.96 0.03 6.53
N LYS A 28 14.92 0.78 7.08
CA LYS A 28 14.70 1.81 8.11
C LYS A 28 14.82 3.21 7.51
N PRO A 29 14.14 4.22 8.07
CA PRO A 29 14.33 5.59 7.64
C PRO A 29 15.70 6.07 8.14
N SER A 30 16.42 6.85 7.34
CA SER A 30 17.63 7.52 7.82
C SER A 30 17.30 8.64 8.81
N GLU A 31 18.33 9.15 9.49
CA GLU A 31 18.19 10.37 10.29
C GLU A 31 17.69 11.57 9.47
N CYS A 32 18.08 11.69 8.19
CA CYS A 32 17.60 12.76 7.34
C CYS A 32 16.09 12.65 7.11
N VAL A 33 15.60 11.45 6.80
CA VAL A 33 14.16 11.19 6.62
C VAL A 33 13.41 11.49 7.91
N LEU A 34 13.92 11.06 9.06
CA LEU A 34 13.27 11.34 10.34
C LEU A 34 13.18 12.83 10.65
N ARG A 35 14.24 13.61 10.37
CA ARG A 35 14.24 15.07 10.59
C ARG A 35 13.35 15.83 9.60
N ASN A 36 13.13 15.29 8.40
CA ASN A 36 12.39 15.97 7.34
C ASN A 36 11.04 15.31 7.02
N TYR A 37 10.57 14.37 7.85
CA TYR A 37 9.41 13.54 7.55
C TYR A 37 8.16 14.36 7.24
N ASP A 38 7.90 15.38 8.06
CA ASP A 38 6.74 16.28 7.91
C ASP A 38 6.82 17.08 6.62
N THR A 39 8.01 17.61 6.29
CA THR A 39 8.25 18.35 5.05
C THR A 39 8.06 17.46 3.82
N ILE A 40 8.65 16.26 3.82
CA ILE A 40 8.51 15.26 2.75
C ILE A 40 7.03 14.91 2.55
N THR A 41 6.32 14.65 3.65
CA THR A 41 4.89 14.31 3.64
C THR A 41 4.05 15.46 3.09
N LYS A 42 4.25 16.68 3.58
CA LYS A 42 3.53 17.87 3.13
C LYS A 42 3.75 18.15 1.65
N ASN A 43 4.99 18.03 1.17
CA ASN A 43 5.31 18.24 -0.24
C ASN A 43 4.68 17.16 -1.13
N ALA A 44 4.66 15.90 -0.68
CA ALA A 44 4.00 14.81 -1.38
C ALA A 44 2.49 15.02 -1.48
N ILE A 45 1.83 15.44 -0.38
CA ILE A 45 0.40 15.81 -0.37
C ILE A 45 0.12 16.94 -1.36
N ASN A 46 0.89 18.02 -1.28
CA ASN A 46 0.71 19.18 -2.16
C ASN A 46 0.87 18.79 -3.62
N THR A 47 1.84 17.94 -3.93
CA THR A 47 2.04 17.42 -5.28
C THR A 47 0.86 16.58 -5.73
N LEU A 48 0.36 15.68 -4.88
CA LEU A 48 -0.77 14.82 -5.20
C LEU A 48 -2.05 15.63 -5.48
N ILE A 49 -2.37 16.58 -4.61
CA ILE A 49 -3.53 17.48 -4.77
C ILE A 49 -3.38 18.36 -6.02
N LYS A 50 -2.17 18.84 -6.31
CA LYS A 50 -1.92 19.63 -7.51
C LYS A 50 -2.13 18.83 -8.79
N LEU A 51 -1.75 17.56 -8.80
CA LEU A 51 -1.86 16.68 -9.97
C LEU A 51 -3.28 16.12 -10.14
N PHE A 52 -3.98 15.84 -9.05
CA PHE A 52 -5.33 15.29 -9.01
C PHE A 52 -6.22 16.10 -8.06
N PRO A 53 -6.58 17.35 -8.43
CA PRO A 53 -7.39 18.21 -7.58
C PRO A 53 -8.77 17.60 -7.24
N GLU A 54 -9.32 16.77 -8.11
CA GLU A 54 -10.55 16.03 -7.90
C GLU A 54 -10.49 15.05 -6.72
N LEU A 55 -9.29 14.58 -6.34
CA LEU A 55 -9.09 13.68 -5.21
C LEU A 55 -8.81 14.43 -3.89
N SER A 56 -8.92 15.77 -3.86
CA SER A 56 -8.55 16.57 -2.69
C SER A 56 -9.26 16.12 -1.40
N ASN A 57 -10.54 15.75 -1.49
CA ASN A 57 -11.28 15.27 -0.33
C ASN A 57 -10.74 13.94 0.19
N ASP A 58 -10.44 12.99 -0.69
CA ASP A 58 -9.87 11.69 -0.33
C ASP A 58 -8.44 11.84 0.22
N VAL A 59 -7.64 12.71 -0.38
CA VAL A 59 -6.29 13.03 0.10
C VAL A 59 -6.37 13.70 1.48
N ASN A 60 -7.26 14.66 1.70
CA ASN A 60 -7.41 15.31 3.00
C ASN A 60 -7.93 14.34 4.08
N ALA A 61 -8.81 13.40 3.72
CA ALA A 61 -9.24 12.34 4.63
C ALA A 61 -8.08 11.42 5.02
N LEU A 62 -7.17 11.14 4.07
CA LEU A 62 -5.93 10.41 4.34
C LEU A 62 -4.98 11.24 5.23
N VAL A 63 -4.91 12.56 5.05
CA VAL A 63 -4.11 13.46 5.91
C VAL A 63 -4.49 13.36 7.37
N GLY A 64 -5.80 13.33 7.67
CA GLY A 64 -6.30 13.16 9.03
C GLY A 64 -5.86 11.86 9.71
N LYS A 65 -5.43 10.86 8.94
CA LYS A 65 -4.99 9.53 9.39
C LYS A 65 -3.48 9.37 9.38
N PHE A 66 -2.72 10.32 8.83
CA PHE A 66 -1.28 10.14 8.65
C PHE A 66 -0.51 10.02 9.95
N ALA A 67 -0.87 10.76 10.99
CA ALA A 67 -0.20 10.61 12.29
C ALA A 67 -0.32 9.17 12.82
N GLU A 68 -1.51 8.58 12.74
CA GLU A 68 -1.76 7.21 13.18
C GLU A 68 -1.07 6.17 12.28
N ILE A 69 -1.14 6.36 10.96
CA ILE A 69 -0.42 5.52 9.99
C ILE A 69 1.09 5.57 10.25
N GLN A 70 1.64 6.75 10.49
CA GLN A 70 3.07 6.93 10.79
C GLN A 70 3.46 6.25 12.10
N GLU A 71 2.67 6.40 13.16
CA GLU A 71 2.93 5.72 14.43
C GLU A 71 2.89 4.20 14.28
N ASN A 72 1.93 3.65 13.55
CA ASN A 72 1.91 2.21 13.27
C ASN A 72 3.11 1.78 12.42
N VAL A 73 3.48 2.58 11.41
CA VAL A 73 4.69 2.34 10.62
C VAL A 73 5.97 2.42 11.45
N LYS A 74 6.03 3.27 12.48
CA LYS A 74 7.16 3.34 13.42
C LYS A 74 7.24 2.10 14.30
N LYS A 75 6.10 1.55 14.75
CA LYS A 75 6.06 0.28 15.51
C LYS A 75 6.61 -0.89 14.69
N LEU A 76 6.46 -0.85 13.37
CA LEU A 76 7.06 -1.82 12.46
C LEU A 76 8.58 -1.71 12.31
N ILE A 77 9.20 -0.61 12.77
CA ILE A 77 10.65 -0.45 12.69
C ILE A 77 11.31 -1.41 13.69
N GLY A 78 11.86 -2.51 13.18
CA GLY A 78 12.57 -3.50 13.98
C GLY A 78 11.73 -4.71 14.38
N THR A 79 10.46 -4.81 13.95
CA THR A 79 9.75 -6.10 14.03
C THR A 79 10.38 -7.10 13.05
N THR A 80 10.35 -8.37 13.43
CA THR A 80 10.69 -9.52 12.59
C THR A 80 9.49 -10.44 12.39
N ASP A 81 8.32 -10.06 12.91
CA ASP A 81 7.09 -10.85 12.82
C ASP A 81 6.33 -10.47 11.53
N ILE A 82 6.19 -11.46 10.65
CA ILE A 82 5.51 -11.30 9.35
C ILE A 82 4.02 -11.02 9.55
N SER A 83 3.40 -11.65 10.54
CA SER A 83 1.97 -11.51 10.84
C SER A 83 1.68 -10.11 11.38
N GLU A 84 2.48 -9.64 12.34
CA GLU A 84 2.36 -8.28 12.91
C GLU A 84 2.54 -7.22 11.82
N TYR A 85 3.49 -7.44 10.92
CA TYR A 85 3.75 -6.53 9.80
C TYR A 85 2.58 -6.51 8.81
N ALA A 86 2.07 -7.68 8.42
CA ALA A 86 0.92 -7.78 7.54
C ALA A 86 -0.32 -7.13 8.16
N ASP A 87 -0.60 -7.39 9.43
CA ASP A 87 -1.75 -6.83 10.16
C ASP A 87 -1.71 -5.30 10.21
N SER A 88 -0.54 -4.74 10.54
CA SER A 88 -0.36 -3.29 10.62
C SER A 88 -0.59 -2.59 9.28
N ILE A 89 -0.13 -3.19 8.17
CA ILE A 89 -0.34 -2.60 6.84
C ILE A 89 -1.78 -2.81 6.36
N LEU A 90 -2.35 -3.99 6.54
CA LEU A 90 -3.72 -4.29 6.12
C LEU A 90 -4.74 -3.45 6.92
N THR A 91 -4.50 -3.21 8.20
CA THR A 91 -5.33 -2.32 9.06
C THR A 91 -5.47 -0.93 8.46
N ILE A 92 -4.43 -0.39 7.81
CA ILE A 92 -4.50 0.92 7.15
C ILE A 92 -5.60 0.92 6.08
N PHE A 93 -5.70 -0.15 5.30
CA PHE A 93 -6.63 -0.23 4.19
C PHE A 93 -8.03 -0.67 4.63
N THR A 94 -8.12 -1.60 5.57
CA THR A 94 -9.39 -2.23 5.96
C THR A 94 -10.10 -1.49 7.09
N VAL A 95 -9.37 -1.07 8.14
CA VAL A 95 -9.96 -0.40 9.32
C VAL A 95 -10.03 1.09 9.10
N TYR A 96 -8.94 1.70 8.63
CA TYR A 96 -8.96 3.13 8.32
C TYR A 96 -9.59 3.44 6.96
N ASN A 97 -10.08 2.45 6.22
CA ASN A 97 -10.77 2.63 4.94
C ASN A 97 -10.00 3.56 3.98
N VAL A 98 -8.69 3.35 3.88
CA VAL A 98 -7.82 4.11 2.98
C VAL A 98 -7.75 3.37 1.65
N ASN A 99 -8.00 4.07 0.55
CA ASN A 99 -7.82 3.50 -0.79
C ASN A 99 -6.33 3.12 -0.99
N PRO A 100 -6.01 1.83 -1.25
CA PRO A 100 -4.62 1.40 -1.42
C PRO A 100 -3.90 2.08 -2.58
N GLY A 101 -4.60 2.37 -3.68
CA GLY A 101 -4.04 3.08 -4.84
C GLY A 101 -3.68 4.52 -4.52
N LEU A 102 -4.52 5.23 -3.76
CA LEU A 102 -4.21 6.59 -3.31
C LEU A 102 -2.99 6.62 -2.39
N TYR A 103 -2.92 5.68 -1.44
CA TYR A 103 -1.77 5.55 -0.53
C TYR A 103 -0.48 5.16 -1.26
N ALA A 104 -0.55 4.28 -2.26
CA ALA A 104 0.59 3.93 -3.10
C ALA A 104 1.10 5.14 -3.90
N ALA A 105 0.22 5.92 -4.52
CA ALA A 105 0.60 7.15 -5.23
C ALA A 105 1.25 8.17 -4.27
N PHE A 106 0.66 8.37 -3.10
CA PHE A 106 1.20 9.24 -2.07
C PHE A 106 2.61 8.81 -1.60
N THR A 107 2.80 7.53 -1.25
CA THR A 107 4.12 7.03 -0.79
C THR A 107 5.18 7.06 -1.88
N ALA A 108 4.82 6.89 -3.16
CA ALA A 108 5.75 7.08 -4.28
C ALA A 108 6.19 8.55 -4.42
N LEU A 109 5.27 9.50 -4.19
CA LEU A 109 5.61 10.93 -4.13
C LEU A 109 6.49 11.25 -2.92
N GLN A 110 6.25 10.63 -1.76
CA GLN A 110 7.17 10.74 -0.62
C GLN A 110 8.58 10.24 -0.97
N ALA A 111 8.70 9.15 -1.73
CA ALA A 111 10.00 8.67 -2.21
C ALA A 111 10.69 9.74 -3.07
N THR A 112 9.95 10.37 -3.98
CA THR A 112 10.47 11.44 -4.84
C THR A 112 10.92 12.66 -4.03
N GLU A 113 10.17 13.05 -3.01
CA GLU A 113 10.54 14.15 -2.11
C GLU A 113 11.72 13.79 -1.19
N ALA A 114 11.82 12.53 -0.78
CA ALA A 114 12.97 12.03 -0.02
C ALA A 114 14.25 12.06 -0.86
N ILE A 115 14.19 11.71 -2.14
CA ILE A 115 15.32 11.84 -3.08
C ILE A 115 15.83 13.28 -3.11
N LYS A 116 14.93 14.24 -3.28
CA LYS A 116 15.28 15.67 -3.36
C LYS A 116 15.88 16.21 -2.06
N THR A 117 15.41 15.70 -0.92
CA THR A 117 15.73 16.25 0.41
C THR A 117 16.94 15.56 1.05
N CYS A 118 17.04 14.24 0.88
CA CYS A 118 17.97 13.37 1.61
C CYS A 118 18.85 12.50 0.70
N GLY A 119 18.54 12.41 -0.59
CA GLY A 119 19.29 11.63 -1.57
C GLY A 119 18.66 10.26 -1.90
N ASP A 120 19.18 9.63 -2.94
CA ASP A 120 18.57 8.45 -3.57
C ASP A 120 18.35 7.26 -2.63
N SER A 121 19.27 7.04 -1.68
CA SER A 121 19.19 5.93 -0.73
C SER A 121 17.95 5.98 0.17
N ASP A 122 17.42 7.18 0.40
CA ASP A 122 16.27 7.40 1.30
C ASP A 122 14.91 7.14 0.65
N ALA A 123 14.87 7.09 -0.69
CA ALA A 123 13.69 6.69 -1.44
C ALA A 123 13.23 5.28 -1.06
N LYS A 124 14.19 4.39 -0.74
CA LYS A 124 13.95 2.97 -0.47
C LYS A 124 12.94 2.75 0.66
N PHE A 125 12.97 3.61 1.68
CA PHE A 125 12.04 3.57 2.80
C PHE A 125 10.58 3.74 2.34
N PHE A 126 10.32 4.72 1.48
CA PHE A 126 8.97 5.00 0.99
C PHE A 126 8.54 4.01 -0.10
N LEU A 127 9.44 3.64 -1.02
CA LEU A 127 9.15 2.67 -2.08
C LEU A 127 8.80 1.28 -1.54
N ALA A 128 9.46 0.81 -0.49
CA ALA A 128 9.10 -0.46 0.15
C ALA A 128 7.64 -0.46 0.61
N ARG A 129 7.19 0.66 1.19
CA ARG A 129 5.79 0.84 1.62
C ARG A 129 4.84 0.95 0.44
N THR A 130 5.23 1.63 -0.63
CA THR A 130 4.45 1.67 -1.88
C THR A 130 4.21 0.27 -2.42
N ILE A 131 5.25 -0.56 -2.47
CA ILE A 131 5.15 -1.93 -2.99
C ILE A 131 4.22 -2.76 -2.09
N LEU A 132 4.41 -2.71 -0.78
CA LEU A 132 3.56 -3.44 0.18
C LEU A 132 2.11 -2.97 0.17
N ALA A 133 1.87 -1.67 -0.02
CA ALA A 133 0.53 -1.10 -0.13
C ALA A 133 -0.26 -1.61 -1.33
N GLY A 134 0.42 -1.91 -2.44
CA GLY A 134 -0.20 -2.54 -3.60
C GLY A 134 -0.30 -4.06 -3.46
N ALA A 135 0.78 -4.70 -3.01
CA ALA A 135 0.90 -6.15 -2.99
C ALA A 135 -0.02 -6.81 -1.95
N LEU A 136 -0.07 -6.30 -0.71
CA LEU A 136 -0.80 -6.98 0.36
C LEU A 136 -2.33 -7.02 0.13
N PRO A 137 -3.00 -5.93 -0.29
CA PRO A 137 -4.42 -6.00 -0.63
C PRO A 137 -4.70 -6.91 -1.82
N PHE A 138 -3.83 -6.92 -2.83
CA PHE A 138 -3.96 -7.79 -3.99
C PHE A 138 -3.80 -9.28 -3.62
N ASP A 139 -2.77 -9.60 -2.84
CA ASP A 139 -2.50 -10.97 -2.38
C ASP A 139 -3.63 -11.45 -1.47
N LEU A 140 -4.15 -10.60 -0.57
CA LEU A 140 -5.31 -10.91 0.26
C LEU A 140 -6.56 -11.17 -0.59
N TYR A 141 -6.85 -10.29 -1.56
CA TYR A 141 -7.99 -10.44 -2.45
C TYR A 141 -7.94 -11.74 -3.25
N THR A 142 -6.81 -12.03 -3.90
CA THR A 142 -6.65 -13.25 -4.70
C THR A 142 -6.71 -14.52 -3.84
N THR A 143 -6.09 -14.51 -2.65
CA THR A 143 -6.15 -15.61 -1.70
C THR A 143 -7.58 -15.86 -1.22
N LEU A 144 -8.36 -14.81 -0.94
CA LEU A 144 -9.75 -14.94 -0.53
C LEU A 144 -10.62 -15.55 -1.62
N LEU A 145 -10.45 -15.13 -2.88
CA LEU A 145 -11.18 -15.72 -4.00
C LEU A 145 -10.89 -17.20 -4.17
N ASP A 146 -9.62 -17.58 -4.11
CA ASP A 146 -9.20 -18.97 -4.22
C ASP A 146 -9.71 -19.79 -3.03
N TYR A 147 -9.60 -19.26 -1.80
CA TYR A 147 -10.09 -19.92 -0.58
C TYR A 147 -11.61 -20.17 -0.64
N LEU A 148 -12.37 -19.22 -1.18
CA LEU A 148 -13.81 -19.33 -1.36
C LEU A 148 -14.21 -20.14 -2.60
N ASN A 149 -13.23 -20.70 -3.35
CA ASN A 149 -13.44 -21.38 -4.62
C ASN A 149 -14.28 -20.56 -5.62
N MET A 150 -14.08 -19.24 -5.62
CA MET A 150 -14.80 -18.33 -6.51
C MET A 150 -14.12 -18.24 -7.88
N ASP A 151 -14.92 -18.19 -8.95
CA ASP A 151 -14.41 -17.81 -10.26
C ASP A 151 -13.84 -16.38 -10.18
N ARG A 152 -12.55 -16.22 -10.49
CA ARG A 152 -11.85 -14.93 -10.45
C ARG A 152 -12.46 -13.88 -11.40
N THR A 153 -13.26 -14.29 -12.38
CA THR A 153 -13.98 -13.37 -13.27
C THR A 153 -15.28 -12.83 -12.65
N PHE A 154 -15.85 -13.52 -11.66
CA PHE A 154 -17.11 -13.13 -11.04
C PHE A 154 -17.06 -11.73 -10.40
N PRO A 155 -16.09 -11.39 -9.52
CA PRO A 155 -16.03 -10.06 -8.91
C PRO A 155 -15.80 -8.96 -9.95
N ILE A 156 -15.06 -9.28 -11.02
CA ILE A 156 -14.81 -8.34 -12.13
C ILE A 156 -16.14 -8.02 -12.84
N ASN A 157 -16.91 -9.05 -13.17
CA ASN A 157 -18.19 -8.87 -13.86
C ASN A 157 -19.23 -8.17 -12.99
N LEU A 158 -19.28 -8.51 -11.70
CA LEU A 158 -20.13 -7.82 -10.72
C LEU A 158 -19.75 -6.34 -10.62
N PHE A 159 -18.47 -6.03 -10.45
CA PHE A 159 -18.01 -4.65 -10.33
C PHE A 159 -18.29 -3.83 -11.59
N LYS A 160 -18.11 -4.42 -12.78
CA LYS A 160 -18.50 -3.80 -14.06
C LYS A 160 -19.99 -3.46 -14.11
N ALA A 161 -20.85 -4.41 -13.77
CA ALA A 161 -22.29 -4.19 -13.77
C ALA A 161 -22.71 -3.08 -12.79
N LEU A 162 -22.08 -3.03 -11.61
CA LEU A 162 -22.31 -1.95 -10.64
C LEU A 162 -21.85 -0.59 -11.17
N LEU A 163 -20.68 -0.51 -11.80
CA LEU A 163 -20.19 0.73 -12.41
C LEU A 163 -21.12 1.22 -13.54
N GLU A 164 -21.62 0.30 -14.36
CA GLU A 164 -22.59 0.62 -15.41
C GLU A 164 -23.92 1.14 -14.84
N SER A 165 -24.35 0.64 -13.68
CA SER A 165 -25.55 1.12 -12.98
C SER A 165 -25.39 2.48 -12.28
N SER A 166 -24.16 2.97 -12.15
CA SER A 166 -23.82 4.24 -11.48
C SER A 166 -23.68 5.43 -12.45
N LYS A 167 -23.87 5.18 -13.75
CA LYS A 167 -23.93 6.19 -14.81
C LYS A 167 -25.37 6.67 -15.03
#